data_AF-A0AAU1H6J8-F1
#
_entry.id   AF-A0AAU1H6J8-F1
#
_cell.length_a   1.000
_cell.length_b   1.000
_cell.length_c   1.000
_cell.angle_alpha   90.00
_cell.angle_beta   90.00
_cell.angle_gamma   90.00
#
_symmetry.space_group_name_H-M   'P 1'
#
loop_
_entity.id
_entity.type
_entity.pdbx_description
1 polymer ?
#
loop_
_entity_poly.entity_id
_entity_poly.type
_entity_poly.pdbx_seq_one_letter_code
_entity_poly.pdbx_strand_id
1 'polypeptide(L)' 'MTDHAHDRDRLRTLEDAGFPLHSLSPEQREVLQDLSAEELTLLLGLKERLDAAEPEVQAHSEIAGGALF' A
#
# COMPACT_ATOMS: atom_id res chain seq x y z
N MET A 1 -1.01 -25.73 -3.77
CA MET A 1 -0.52 -25.38 -2.41
C MET A 1 0.56 -24.28 -2.51
N THR A 2 0.34 -23.27 -3.35
CA THR A 2 1.35 -22.25 -3.72
C THR A 2 0.80 -20.82 -3.73
N ASP A 3 -0.53 -20.68 -3.56
CA ASP A 3 -1.25 -19.42 -3.60
C ASP A 3 -0.99 -18.60 -2.32
N HIS A 4 -1.27 -19.20 -1.16
CA HIS A 4 -1.10 -18.56 0.16
C HIS A 4 0.34 -18.17 0.52
N ALA A 5 1.34 -18.78 -0.14
CA ALA A 5 2.74 -18.39 0.03
C ALA A 5 3.05 -17.09 -0.72
N HIS A 6 2.54 -16.94 -1.94
CA HIS A 6 2.65 -15.69 -2.72
C HIS A 6 1.85 -14.57 -2.05
N ASP A 7 0.66 -14.86 -1.53
CA ASP A 7 -0.19 -13.85 -0.87
C ASP A 7 0.49 -13.25 0.35
N ARG A 8 1.19 -14.08 1.14
CA ARG A 8 1.98 -13.63 2.29
C ARG A 8 3.18 -12.78 1.85
N ASP A 9 3.81 -13.12 0.73
CA ASP A 9 4.95 -12.39 0.19
C ASP A 9 4.54 -11.00 -0.33
N ARG A 10 3.37 -10.90 -0.97
CA ARG A 10 2.78 -9.61 -1.40
C ARG A 10 2.49 -8.69 -0.23
N LEU A 11 1.82 -9.20 0.80
CA LEU A 11 1.54 -8.40 2.00
C LEU A 11 2.84 -7.96 2.69
N ARG A 12 3.83 -8.84 2.82
CA ARG A 12 5.13 -8.44 3.35
C ARG A 12 5.78 -7.33 2.52
N THR A 13 5.73 -7.44 1.19
CA THR A 13 6.28 -6.42 0.28
C THR A 13 5.60 -5.06 0.49
N LEU A 14 4.28 -5.04 0.68
CA LEU A 14 3.54 -3.82 0.99
C LEU A 14 3.90 -3.26 2.38
N GLU A 15 4.04 -4.13 3.38
CA GLU A 15 4.45 -3.72 4.74
C GLU A 15 5.86 -3.12 4.75
N ASP A 16 6.82 -3.75 4.06
CA ASP A 16 8.20 -3.26 3.92
C ASP A 16 8.25 -1.93 3.15
N ALA A 17 7.33 -1.74 2.20
CA ALA A 17 7.13 -0.47 1.52
C ALA A 17 6.45 0.59 2.40
N GLY A 18 6.00 0.27 3.61
CA GLY A 18 5.40 1.23 4.55
C GLY A 18 3.87 1.36 4.46
N PHE A 19 3.18 0.43 3.80
CA PHE A 19 1.71 0.41 3.81
C PHE A 19 1.19 -0.03 5.20
N PRO A 20 0.18 0.64 5.77
CA PRO A 20 -0.30 0.37 7.13
C PRO A 20 -1.24 -0.84 7.16
N LEU A 21 -0.73 -2.04 6.86
CA LEU A 21 -1.54 -3.26 6.78
C LEU A 21 -2.27 -3.59 8.09
N HIS A 22 -1.68 -3.22 9.23
CA HIS A 22 -2.26 -3.41 10.56
C HIS A 22 -3.52 -2.57 10.78
N SER A 23 -3.66 -1.44 10.09
CA SER A 23 -4.83 -0.55 10.16
C SER A 23 -5.94 -0.96 9.18
N LEU A 24 -5.66 -1.88 8.26
CA LEU A 24 -6.63 -2.40 7.30
C LEU A 24 -7.49 -3.51 7.91
N SER A 25 -8.75 -3.55 7.49
CA SER A 25 -9.65 -4.66 7.84
C SER A 25 -9.22 -5.96 7.16
N PRO A 26 -9.65 -7.13 7.66
CA PRO A 26 -9.35 -8.42 7.02
C PRO A 26 -9.76 -8.46 5.55
N GLU A 27 -10.92 -7.89 5.22
CA GLU A 27 -11.45 -7.83 3.85
C GLU A 27 -10.59 -6.96 2.94
N GLN A 28 -10.06 -5.85 3.45
CA GLN A 28 -9.13 -5.01 2.70
C GLN A 28 -7.78 -5.71 2.45
N ARG A 29 -7.31 -6.52 3.41
CA ARG A 29 -6.10 -7.34 3.23
C ARG A 29 -6.31 -8.41 2.17
N GLU A 30 -7.51 -8.98 2.08
CA GLU A 30 -7.87 -9.94 1.04
C GLU A 30 -7.79 -9.30 -0.36
N VAL A 31 -8.29 -8.07 -0.51
CA VAL A 31 -8.15 -7.30 -1.77
C VAL A 31 -6.68 -7.10 -2.15
N LEU A 32 -5.81 -6.82 -1.18
CA LEU A 32 -4.37 -6.68 -1.42
C LEU A 32 -3.67 -8.01 -1.75
N GLN A 33 -4.21 -9.13 -1.26
CA GLN A 33 -3.70 -10.46 -1.57
C GLN A 33 -4.05 -10.89 -3.00
N ASP A 34 -5.23 -10.49 -3.48
CA ASP A 34 -5.74 -10.77 -4.82
C ASP A 34 -5.09 -9.91 -5.92
N LEU A 35 -4.29 -8.90 -5.54
CA LEU A 35 -3.55 -8.09 -6.51
C LEU A 35 -2.58 -8.94 -7.33
N SER A 36 -2.61 -8.71 -8.64
CA SER A 36 -1.59 -9.22 -9.55
C SER A 36 -0.22 -8.61 -9.27
N ALA A 37 0.84 -9.25 -9.76
CA ALA A 37 2.20 -8.73 -9.63
C ALA A 37 2.38 -7.36 -10.32
N GLU A 38 1.65 -7.13 -11.41
CA GLU A 38 1.65 -5.86 -12.16
C GLU A 38 1.00 -4.74 -11.34
N GLU A 39 -0.15 -5.01 -10.73
CA GLU A 39 -0.84 -4.05 -9.86
C GLU A 39 -0.04 -3.73 -8.59
N LEU A 40 0.59 -4.74 -7.99
CA LEU A 40 1.50 -4.54 -6.86
C LEU A 40 2.66 -3.61 -7.25
N THR A 41 3.29 -3.86 -8.39
CA THR A 41 4.39 -3.03 -8.91
C THR A 41 3.93 -1.59 -9.18
N LEU A 42 2.72 -1.43 -9.73
CA LEU A 42 2.13 -0.11 -9.96
C LEU A 42 1.88 0.64 -8.65
N LEU A 43 1.34 -0.04 -7.63
CA LEU A 43 1.06 0.55 -6.32
C LEU A 43 2.34 1.02 -5.63
N LEU A 44 3.41 0.21 -5.68
CA LEU A 44 4.73 0.57 -5.16
C LEU A 44 5.31 1.77 -5.90
N GLY A 45 5.26 1.77 -7.23
CA GLY A 45 5.75 2.88 -8.05
C GLY A 45 4.96 4.18 -7.83
N LEU A 46 3.65 4.10 -7.57
CA LEU A 46 2.85 5.26 -7.18
C LEU A 46 3.27 5.77 -5.82
N LYS A 47 3.52 4.89 -4.84
CA LYS A 47 4.02 5.29 -3.52
C LYS A 47 5.37 6.00 -3.63
N GLU A 48 6.35 5.44 -4.33
CA GLU A 48 7.66 6.10 -4.51
C GLU A 48 7.53 7.48 -5.16
N ARG A 49 6.62 7.62 -6.12
CA ARG A 49 6.34 8.91 -6.77
C ARG A 49 5.65 9.89 -5.84
N LEU A 50 4.76 9.43 -4.95
CA LEU A 50 4.13 10.27 -3.92
C LEU A 50 5.18 10.70 -2.88
N ASP A 51 5.99 9.76 -2.38
CA ASP A 51 7.06 10.03 -1.42
C ASP A 51 8.11 10.99 -2.02
N ALA A 52 8.42 10.87 -3.31
CA ALA A 52 9.31 11.81 -4.02
C ALA A 52 8.65 13.14 -4.38
N ALA A 53 7.32 13.15 -4.52
CA ALA A 53 6.54 14.34 -4.81
C ALA A 53 6.10 15.10 -3.56
N GLU A 54 6.23 14.52 -2.36
CA GLU A 54 6.11 15.22 -1.07
C GLU A 54 7.28 16.22 -0.97
N PRO A 55 7.07 17.48 -1.36
CA PRO A 55 8.13 18.46 -1.37
C PRO A 55 8.27 18.96 0.08
N GLU A 56 9.49 19.02 0.60
CA GLU A 56 9.99 19.83 1.73
C GLU A 56 9.01 20.75 2.51
N VAL A 57 7.88 20.26 3.01
CA VAL A 57 6.88 21.07 3.73
C VAL A 57 6.49 20.35 5.02
N GLN A 58 7.46 20.36 5.93
CA GLN A 58 7.22 20.61 7.34
C GLN A 58 6.51 21.98 7.49
N ALA A 59 5.23 22.09 7.14
CA ALA A 59 4.35 23.17 7.56
C ALA A 59 2.90 22.85 7.16
N HIS A 60 2.07 22.61 8.16
CA HIS A 60 0.63 22.39 8.10
C HIS A 60 0.18 20.94 7.88
N SER A 61 0.00 20.25 9.01
CA SER A 61 -1.19 19.42 9.21
C SER A 61 -2.42 20.08 8.62
N GLU A 62 -3.17 19.35 7.80
CA GLU A 62 -4.61 19.14 7.97
C GLU A 62 -5.14 18.20 6.85
N ILE A 63 -5.35 16.94 7.23
CA ILE A 63 -6.45 16.05 6.79
C ILE A 63 -6.82 16.09 5.30
N ALA A 64 -6.40 15.07 4.53
CA ALA A 64 -7.25 14.38 3.54
C ALA A 64 -6.55 13.13 2.94
N GLY A 65 -5.98 12.26 3.79
CA GLY A 65 -5.58 10.90 3.41
C GLY A 65 -6.72 9.88 3.56
N GLY A 66 -7.97 10.34 3.55
CA GLY A 66 -9.16 9.50 3.73
C GLY A 66 -9.99 9.55 2.46
N ALA A 67 -10.05 8.43 1.76
CA ALA A 67 -11.12 8.00 0.86
C ALA A 67 -12.02 9.11 0.28
N LEU A 68 -11.75 9.54 -0.96
CA LEU A 68 -12.74 10.28 -1.75
C LEU A 68 -13.84 9.31 -2.22
N PHE A 69 -14.90 9.22 -1.41
CA PHE A 69 -16.27 8.89 -1.80
C PHE A 69 -17.14 10.14 -1.65
#